data_AF-A0AAJ2BKK4-F1
#
_entry.id   AF-A0AAJ2BKK4-F1
#
_cell.length_a   1.000
_cell.length_b   1.000
_cell.length_c   1.000
_cell.angle_alpha   90.00
_cell.angle_beta   90.00
_cell.angle_gamma   90.00
#
_symmetry.space_group_name_H-M   'P 1'
#
loop_
_entity.id
_entity.type
_entity.pdbx_description
1 polymer ?
#
loop_
_entity_poly.entity_id
_entity_poly.type
_entity_poly.pdbx_seq_one_letter_code
_entity_poly.pdbx_strand_id
1 'polypeptide(L)' 'MDAMLGGGWYAAHKAVAAILLLIAAALVWIVGVKLNSDQGRLLIDPNTQEQVLLKRRHTIFWIPMQWASAIAIIQLMK' A
#
# COMPACT_ATOMS: atom_id res chain seq x y z
N MET A 1 -4.28 -20.67 -7.31
CA MET A 1 -3.66 -21.98 -6.98
C MET A 1 -4.72 -23.08 -6.98
N ASP A 2 -5.81 -22.99 -6.22
CA ASP A 2 -6.85 -24.05 -6.18
C ASP A 2 -7.47 -24.41 -7.55
N ALA A 3 -7.67 -23.43 -8.44
CA ALA A 3 -8.20 -23.68 -9.79
C ALA A 3 -7.25 -24.46 -10.71
N MET A 4 -5.95 -24.53 -10.36
CA MET A 4 -4.90 -25.18 -11.19
C MET A 4 -4.29 -26.41 -10.52
N LEU A 5 -4.25 -26.46 -9.19
CA LEU A 5 -3.53 -27.48 -8.39
C LEU A 5 -4.47 -28.40 -7.60
N GLY A 6 -5.79 -28.28 -7.81
CA GLY A 6 -6.80 -29.02 -7.06
C GLY A 6 -7.29 -28.26 -5.82
N GLY A 7 -8.56 -28.42 -5.48
CA GLY A 7 -9.18 -27.73 -4.35
C GLY A 7 -8.55 -28.13 -3.01
N GLY A 8 -8.19 -27.13 -2.19
CA GLY A 8 -7.60 -27.34 -0.86
C GLY A 8 -6.09 -27.15 -0.80
N TRP A 9 -5.46 -26.68 -1.87
CA TRP A 9 -4.02 -26.44 -1.91
C TRP A 9 -3.58 -25.40 -0.87
N TYR A 10 -4.39 -24.34 -0.68
CA TYR A 10 -4.18 -23.32 0.35
C TYR A 10 -4.33 -23.87 1.77
N ALA A 11 -5.19 -24.88 1.98
CA ALA A 11 -5.39 -25.52 3.28
C ALA A 11 -4.21 -26.43 3.65
N ALA A 12 -3.61 -27.09 2.66
CA ALA A 12 -2.42 -27.93 2.83
C ALA A 12 -1.13 -27.11 3.01
N HIS A 13 -1.00 -25.96 2.32
CA HIS A 13 0.22 -25.15 2.29
C HIS A 13 0.03 -23.75 2.89
N LYS A 14 -0.53 -23.68 4.11
CA LYS A 14 -0.80 -22.42 4.83
C LYS A 14 0.44 -21.53 4.94
N ALA A 15 1.62 -22.11 5.17
CA ALA A 15 2.87 -21.38 5.28
C ALA A 15 3.28 -20.70 3.96
N VAL A 16 3.07 -21.35 2.81
CA VAL A 16 3.37 -20.76 1.50
C VAL A 16 2.41 -19.62 1.18
N ALA A 17 1.13 -19.79 1.51
CA ALA A 17 0.13 -18.75 1.37
C ALA A 17 0.44 -17.52 2.23
N ALA A 18 0.85 -17.73 3.48
CA ALA A 18 1.30 -16.69 4.41
C ALA A 18 2.50 -15.91 3.86
N ILE A 19 3.52 -16.61 3.34
CA ILE A 19 4.71 -15.98 2.76
C ILE A 19 4.34 -15.11 1.54
N LEU A 20 3.51 -15.62 0.63
CA LEU A 20 3.06 -14.87 -0.54
C LEU A 20 2.26 -13.62 -0.14
N LEU A 21 1.41 -13.72 0.88
CA LEU A 21 0.68 -12.57 1.41
C LEU A 21 1.60 -11.53 2.05
N LEU A 22 2.62 -11.96 2.79
CA LEU A 22 3.63 -11.06 3.36
C LEU A 22 4.42 -10.33 2.27
N ILE A 23 4.81 -11.03 1.20
CA ILE A 23 5.50 -10.43 0.05
C ILE A 23 4.58 -9.40 -0.64
N ALA A 24 3.32 -9.75 -0.88
CA ALA A 24 2.35 -8.83 -1.47
C ALA A 24 2.14 -7.59 -0.59
N ALA A 25 2.01 -7.77 0.73
CA ALA A 25 1.87 -6.68 1.69
C ALA A 25 3.10 -5.76 1.69
N ALA A 26 4.31 -6.33 1.64
CA ALA A 26 5.56 -5.57 1.56
C ALA A 26 5.63 -4.73 0.27
N LEU A 27 5.26 -5.30 -0.88
CA LEU A 27 5.23 -4.57 -2.16
C LEU A 27 4.24 -3.40 -2.12
N VAL A 28 3.02 -3.62 -1.61
CA VAL A 28 2.00 -2.56 -1.46
C VAL A 28 2.50 -1.45 -0.54
N TRP A 29 3.18 -1.79 0.55
CA TRP A 29 3.77 -0.83 1.47
C TRP A 29 4.84 0.02 0.80
N ILE A 30 5.80 -0.60 0.10
CA ILE A 30 6.88 0.11 -0.60
C ILE A 30 6.32 1.06 -1.66
N VAL A 31 5.37 0.59 -2.48
CA VAL A 31 4.74 1.43 -3.51
C VAL A 31 3.94 2.56 -2.86
N GLY A 32 3.19 2.28 -1.80
CA GLY A 32 2.39 3.28 -1.07
C GLY A 32 3.24 4.36 -0.41
N VAL A 33 4.39 4.00 0.17
CA VAL A 33 5.36 4.96 0.73
C VAL A 33 6.00 5.77 -0.39
N LYS A 34 6.45 5.14 -1.46
CA LYS A 34 7.07 5.83 -2.60
C LYS A 34 6.13 6.85 -3.24
N LEU A 35 4.85 6.51 -3.43
CA LEU A 35 3.84 7.42 -3.97
C LEU A 35 3.50 8.59 -3.04
N ASN A 36 3.58 8.39 -1.71
CA ASN A 36 3.28 9.43 -0.72
C ASN A 36 4.50 10.23 -0.26
N SER A 37 5.69 9.85 -0.71
CA SER A 37 6.96 10.52 -0.39
C SER A 37 7.28 11.69 -1.32
N ASP A 38 6.31 12.20 -2.08
CA ASP A 38 6.52 13.38 -2.92
C ASP A 38 6.95 14.56 -2.02
N GLN A 39 8.11 15.14 -2.33
CA GLN A 39 8.73 16.20 -1.52
C GLN A 39 7.95 17.52 -1.58
N GLY A 40 6.96 17.59 -2.48
CA GLY A 40 6.16 18.79 -2.69
C GLY A 40 6.96 19.87 -3.39
N ARG A 41 6.26 20.71 -4.16
CA ARG A 41 6.86 21.89 -4.78
C ARG A 41 6.50 23.11 -3.96
N LEU A 42 7.52 23.88 -3.57
CA LEU A 42 7.35 25.24 -3.06
C LEU A 42 6.98 26.12 -4.24
N LEU A 43 5.75 26.61 -4.27
CA LEU A 43 5.32 27.63 -5.21
C LEU A 43 5.15 28.95 -4.44
N ILE A 44 5.52 30.06 -5.09
CA ILE A 44 5.28 31.40 -4.57
C ILE A 44 4.03 31.92 -5.29
N ASP A 45 3.01 32.32 -4.54
CA ASP A 45 1.81 32.92 -5.11
C ASP A 45 2.15 34.35 -5.59
N PRO A 46 2.00 34.67 -6.89
CA PRO A 46 2.35 35.98 -7.43
C PRO A 46 1.46 37.12 -6.92
N ASN A 47 0.27 36.84 -6.35
CA ASN A 47 -0.64 37.88 -5.85
C ASN A 47 -0.40 38.26 -4.39
N THR A 48 0.09 37.33 -3.56
CA THR A 48 0.31 37.55 -2.12
C THR A 48 1.77 37.42 -1.69
N GLN A 49 2.66 36.97 -2.58
CA GLN A 49 4.06 36.60 -2.31
C GLN A 49 4.22 35.51 -1.22
N GLU A 50 3.15 34.80 -0.88
CA GLU A 50 3.21 33.72 0.11
C GLU A 50 3.76 32.42 -0.49
N GLN A 51 4.54 31.69 0.32
CA GLN A 51 5.11 30.40 -0.06
C GLN A 51 4.11 29.29 0.26
N VAL A 52 3.56 28.66 -0.78
CA VAL A 52 2.63 27.53 -0.65
C VAL A 52 3.39 26.24 -0.98
N LEU A 53 3.47 25.33 0.01
CA LEU A 53 4.05 24.01 -0.19
C LEU A 53 2.98 23.06 -0.76
N LEU A 54 3.01 22.83 -2.06
CA LEU A 54 2.11 21.89 -2.73
C LEU A 54 2.67 20.48 -2.64
N LYS A 55 2.12 19.69 -1.72
CA LYS A 55 2.45 18.28 -1.55
C LYS A 55 1.38 17.41 -2.22
N ARG A 56 1.75 16.64 -3.24
CA ARG A 56 0.87 15.66 -3.86
C ARG A 56 0.74 14.46 -2.93
N ARG A 57 -0.47 14.19 -2.43
CA ARG A 57 -0.77 13.04 -1.58
C ARG A 57 -1.75 12.11 -2.29
N HIS A 58 -1.31 10.90 -2.60
CA HIS A 58 -2.15 9.90 -3.26
C HIS A 58 -2.91 9.09 -2.20
N THR A 59 -4.19 9.41 -2.04
CA THR A 59 -5.11 8.71 -1.12
C THR A 59 -6.20 8.01 -1.93
N ILE A 60 -6.59 6.82 -1.51
CA ILE A 60 -7.78 6.12 -2.01
C ILE A 60 -8.83 6.30 -0.92
N PHE A 61 -9.91 7.05 -1.21
CA PHE A 61 -10.94 7.42 -0.23
C PHE A 61 -10.36 8.05 1.05
N TRP A 62 -9.48 9.04 0.92
CA TRP A 62 -8.81 9.73 2.04
C TRP A 62 -7.89 8.85 2.91
N ILE A 63 -7.76 7.56 2.62
CA ILE A 63 -6.88 6.64 3.33
C ILE A 63 -5.58 6.48 2.52
N PRO A 64 -4.40 6.65 3.13
CA PRO A 64 -3.13 6.39 2.47
C PRO A 64 -3.05 4.92 2.05
N MET A 65 -2.70 4.66 0.78
CA MET A 65 -2.69 3.29 0.20
C MET A 65 -1.88 2.26 1.01
N GLN A 66 -0.88 2.72 1.79
CA GLN A 66 -0.09 1.88 2.69
C GLN A 66 -0.94 1.10 3.72
N TRP A 67 -2.11 1.61 4.11
CA TRP A 67 -3.01 0.94 5.06
C TRP A 67 -3.71 -0.29 4.47
N ALA A 68 -3.75 -0.46 3.14
CA ALA A 68 -4.28 -1.68 2.53
C ALA A 68 -3.44 -2.92 2.93
N SER A 69 -2.14 -2.76 3.19
CA SER A 69 -1.28 -3.83 3.67
C SER A 69 -1.64 -4.32 5.08
N ALA A 70 -2.22 -3.45 5.93
CA ALA A 70 -2.63 -3.82 7.28
C ALA A 70 -3.77 -4.85 7.27
N ILE A 71 -4.64 -4.83 6.25
CA ILE A 71 -5.71 -5.82 6.07
C ILE A 71 -5.11 -7.22 5.86
N ALA A 72 -4.03 -7.32 5.08
CA ALA A 72 -3.34 -8.60 4.85
C ALA A 72 -2.70 -9.15 6.14
N ILE A 73 -2.14 -8.27 6.99
CA ILE A 73 -1.56 -8.66 8.29
C ILE A 73 -2.65 -9.14 9.25
N ILE A 74 -3.80 -8.45 9.32
CA ILE A 74 -4.93 -8.85 10.17
C ILE A 74 -5.46 -10.24 9.77
N GLN A 75 -5.48 -10.55 8.47
CA GLN A 75 -5.87 -11.88 8.00
C GLN A 75 -4.87 -12.98 8.35
N LEU A 76 -3.60 -12.64 8.58
CA LEU A 76 -2.57 -13.59 9.01
C LEU A 76 -2.70 -13.95 10.50
N MET A 77 -3.30 -13.07 11.30
CA MET A 77 -3.47 -13.26 12.75
C MET A 77 -4.74 -14.06 13.12
N LYS A 78 -5.59 -14.41 12.14
CA LYS A 78 -6.81 -15.21 12.33
C LYS A 78 -6.57 -16.67 11.93
#